data_AF-A0A7C4L8W5-F1
#
_entry.id   AF-A0A7C4L8W5-F1
#
_cell.length_a   1.000
_cell.length_b   1.000
_cell.length_c   1.000
_cell.angle_alpha   90.00
_cell.angle_beta   90.00
_cell.angle_gamma   90.00
#
_symmetry.space_group_name_H-M   'P 1'
#
loop_
_entity.id
_entity.type
_entity.pdbx_description
1 polymer ?
#
loop_
_entity_poly.entity_id
_entity_poly.type
_entity_poly.pdbx_seq_one_letter_code
_entity_poly.pdbx_strand_id
1 'polypeptide(L)'
;MDDKTKKIVETIKEISKNFGKRKVPKFSVKDKVCHLTLGQMSLLAYLYENKKAKMSELAKNAGVTMPTMTEMVNKLVSANILTREHDEKDRRTVWVYITKEAEKKVNLHIEERNKRISELIKCLTSQEKDQLIDILTKIKNKFERMKENE
;
A
#
# COMPACT_ATOMS: atom_id res chain seq x y z
N MET A 1 12.04 -20.98 18.77
CA MET A 1 12.44 -20.28 17.53
C MET A 1 13.89 -20.58 17.26
N ASP A 2 14.19 -21.25 16.15
CA ASP A 2 15.57 -21.57 15.77
C ASP A 2 16.36 -20.31 15.39
N ASP A 3 17.68 -20.45 15.30
CA ASP A 3 18.61 -19.35 15.07
C ASP A 3 18.39 -18.64 13.72
N LYS A 4 18.05 -19.40 12.68
CA LYS A 4 17.75 -18.84 11.35
C LYS A 4 16.47 -18.02 11.39
N THR A 5 15.42 -18.52 12.04
CA THR A 5 14.16 -17.76 12.20
C THR A 5 14.38 -16.46 12.98
N LYS A 6 15.20 -16.48 14.05
CA LYS A 6 15.58 -15.25 14.77
C LYS A 6 16.26 -14.24 13.85
N LYS A 7 17.26 -14.70 13.09
CA LYS A 7 18.00 -13.85 12.15
C LYS A 7 17.10 -13.23 11.09
N ILE A 8 16.17 -14.01 10.52
CA ILE A 8 15.19 -13.52 9.54
C ILE A 8 14.32 -12.41 10.15
N VAL A 9 13.78 -12.63 11.35
CA VAL A 9 12.94 -11.64 12.04
C VAL A 9 13.70 -10.34 12.31
N GLU A 10 14.97 -10.43 12.72
CA GLU A 10 15.83 -9.26 12.93
C GLU A 10 16.09 -8.51 11.63
N THR A 11 16.46 -9.20 10.56
CA THR A 11 16.70 -8.59 9.25
C THR A 11 15.45 -7.89 8.72
N ILE A 12 14.26 -8.49 8.84
CA ILE A 12 12.99 -7.87 8.45
C ILE A 12 12.74 -6.57 9.24
N LYS A 13 13.00 -6.58 10.55
CA LYS A 13 12.83 -5.39 11.41
C LYS A 13 13.79 -4.27 11.03
N GLU A 14 15.05 -4.58 10.77
CA GLU A 14 16.07 -3.61 10.35
C GLU A 14 15.74 -2.99 9.00
N ILE A 15 15.34 -3.82 8.03
CA ILE A 15 14.87 -3.36 6.72
C ILE A 15 13.66 -2.43 6.92
N SER A 16 12.64 -2.85 7.67
CA SER A 16 11.43 -2.05 7.92
C SER A 16 11.71 -0.70 8.59
N LYS A 17 12.65 -0.66 9.54
CA LYS A 17 13.10 0.58 10.21
C LYS A 17 13.77 1.53 9.23
N ASN A 18 14.56 1.01 8.30
CA ASN A 18 15.22 1.81 7.27
C ASN A 18 14.24 2.30 6.19
N PHE A 19 13.16 1.55 5.92
CA PHE A 19 12.04 2.02 5.10
C PHE A 19 11.28 3.18 5.76
N GLY A 20 11.02 3.12 7.07
CA GLY A 20 10.29 4.17 7.80
C GLY A 20 11.09 5.47 8.06
N LYS A 21 12.43 5.40 8.07
CA LYS A 21 13.31 6.57 8.27
C LYS A 21 13.55 7.40 7.00
N ARG A 22 13.22 6.86 5.82
CA ARG A 22 13.40 7.59 4.56
C ARG A 22 12.26 8.58 4.37
N LYS A 23 12.59 9.84 4.08
CA LYS A 23 11.59 10.90 3.85
C LYS A 23 10.55 10.42 2.84
N VAL A 24 9.30 10.31 3.30
CA VAL A 24 8.16 10.15 2.39
C VAL A 24 8.13 11.41 1.51
N PRO A 25 8.15 11.28 0.17
CA PRO A 25 8.10 12.44 -0.70
C PRO A 25 6.88 13.29 -0.36
N LYS A 26 7.03 14.61 -0.36
CA LYS A 26 5.89 15.53 -0.18
C LYS A 26 4.90 15.28 -1.32
N PHE A 27 3.72 14.80 -0.98
CA PHE A 27 2.61 14.70 -1.93
C PHE A 27 1.86 16.04 -1.91
N SER A 28 1.44 16.56 -3.05
CA SER A 28 0.66 17.80 -3.09
C SER A 28 -0.28 17.90 -4.27
N VAL A 29 -1.56 18.17 -4.05
CA VAL A 29 -2.54 18.34 -5.13
C VAL A 29 -3.02 19.78 -5.07
N LYS A 30 -2.91 20.52 -6.19
CA LYS A 30 -3.28 21.95 -6.29
C LYS A 30 -2.84 22.75 -5.05
N ASP A 31 -1.55 22.75 -4.78
CA ASP A 31 -0.89 23.51 -3.70
C ASP A 31 -1.15 23.07 -2.24
N LYS A 32 -2.00 22.06 -2.01
CA LYS A 32 -2.10 21.42 -0.68
C LYS A 32 -1.03 20.36 -0.51
N VAL A 33 -0.03 20.62 0.34
CA VAL A 33 0.97 19.61 0.75
C VAL A 33 0.32 18.65 1.75
N CYS A 34 0.34 17.36 1.46
CA CYS A 34 -0.05 16.32 2.40
C CYS A 34 1.13 15.37 2.70
N HIS A 35 1.24 14.99 3.97
CA HIS A 35 2.15 13.94 4.42
C HIS A 35 1.39 12.62 4.45
N LEU A 36 1.65 11.76 3.47
CA LEU A 36 1.02 10.45 3.40
C LEU A 36 1.70 9.47 4.38
N THR A 37 0.90 8.76 5.15
CA THR A 37 1.40 7.62 5.94
C THR A 37 1.66 6.41 5.04
N LEU A 38 2.42 5.42 5.53
CA LEU A 38 2.63 4.16 4.79
C LEU A 38 1.30 3.43 4.51
N GLY A 39 0.32 3.50 5.42
CA GLY A 39 -1.00 2.92 5.20
C GLY A 39 -1.76 3.61 4.08
N GLN A 40 -1.76 4.95 4.05
CA GLN A 40 -2.39 5.73 2.97
C GLN A 40 -1.71 5.48 1.62
N MET A 41 -0.39 5.33 1.62
CA MET A 41 0.40 4.98 0.46
C MET A 41 0.04 3.60 -0.12
N SER A 42 -0.09 2.59 0.74
CA SER A 42 -0.51 1.26 0.33
C SER A 42 -1.94 1.27 -0.21
N LEU A 43 -2.83 2.04 0.41
CA LEU A 43 -4.21 2.23 -0.07
C LEU A 43 -4.24 2.85 -1.47
N LEU A 44 -3.46 3.91 -1.71
CA LEU A 44 -3.37 4.55 -3.03
C LEU A 44 -2.79 3.62 -4.09
N ALA A 45 -1.79 2.80 -3.74
CA ALA A 45 -1.26 1.79 -4.63
C ALA A 45 -2.32 0.75 -5.02
N TYR A 46 -3.09 0.28 -4.04
CA TYR A 46 -4.17 -0.67 -4.28
C TYR A 46 -5.26 -0.09 -5.19
N LEU A 47 -5.68 1.16 -4.97
CA LEU A 47 -6.66 1.84 -5.82
C LEU A 47 -6.11 2.14 -7.22
N TYR A 48 -4.82 2.41 -7.36
CA TYR A 48 -4.19 2.61 -8.67
C TYR A 48 -4.27 1.33 -9.53
N GLU A 49 -3.99 0.18 -8.91
CA GLU A 49 -4.04 -1.14 -9.56
C GLU A 49 -5.48 -1.57 -9.89
N ASN A 50 -6.44 -1.35 -8.98
CA ASN A 50 -7.82 -1.84 -9.11
C ASN A 50 -8.80 -0.80 -9.68
N LYS A 51 -8.36 0.44 -9.94
CA LYS A 51 -9.13 1.63 -10.36
C LYS A 51 -10.16 2.13 -9.35
N LYS A 52 -10.92 1.25 -8.71
CA LYS A 52 -11.85 1.53 -7.62
C LYS A 52 -11.95 0.34 -6.68
N ALA A 53 -12.38 0.58 -5.45
CA ALA A 53 -12.63 -0.48 -4.48
C ALA A 53 -13.76 -0.10 -3.51
N LYS A 54 -14.42 -1.10 -2.92
CA LYS A 54 -15.39 -0.86 -1.84
C LYS A 54 -14.66 -0.53 -0.54
N MET A 55 -15.30 0.28 0.32
CA MET A 55 -14.76 0.57 1.67
C MET A 55 -14.43 -0.70 2.47
N SER A 56 -15.26 -1.74 2.36
CA SER A 56 -15.03 -3.03 3.03
C SER A 56 -13.83 -3.79 2.47
N GLU A 57 -13.63 -3.76 1.14
CA GLU A 57 -12.46 -4.36 0.47
C GLU A 57 -11.17 -3.65 0.88
N LEU A 58 -11.19 -2.31 0.94
CA LEU A 58 -10.05 -1.53 1.41
C LEU A 58 -9.67 -1.89 2.86
N ALA A 59 -10.66 -1.97 3.75
CA ALA A 59 -10.44 -2.34 5.15
C ALA A 59 -9.84 -3.75 5.30
N LYS A 60 -10.43 -4.73 4.60
CA LYS A 60 -9.95 -6.12 4.58
C LYS A 60 -8.54 -6.23 4.01
N ASN A 61 -8.28 -5.56 2.89
CA ASN A 61 -6.96 -5.62 2.26
C ASN A 61 -5.88 -5.01 3.15
N ALA A 62 -6.17 -3.85 3.75
CA ALA A 62 -5.26 -3.16 4.66
C ALA A 62 -5.14 -3.83 6.04
N GLY A 63 -6.01 -4.77 6.40
CA GLY A 63 -6.02 -5.43 7.70
C GLY A 63 -6.36 -4.46 8.85
N VAL A 64 -7.26 -3.51 8.60
CA VAL A 64 -7.68 -2.51 9.59
C VAL A 64 -9.19 -2.51 9.76
N THR A 65 -9.66 -1.99 10.90
CA THR A 65 -11.09 -1.88 11.17
C THR A 65 -11.77 -0.85 10.26
N MET A 66 -13.08 -0.99 10.06
CA MET A 66 -13.88 -0.05 9.27
C MET A 66 -13.81 1.41 9.75
N PRO A 67 -13.82 1.72 11.06
CA PRO A 67 -13.61 3.09 11.53
C PRO A 67 -12.25 3.66 11.12
N THR A 68 -11.17 2.89 11.27
CA THR A 68 -9.81 3.30 10.86
C THR A 68 -9.74 3.55 9.36
N MET A 69 -10.34 2.68 8.55
CA MET A 69 -10.41 2.86 7.10
C MET A 69 -11.21 4.11 6.72
N THR A 70 -12.33 4.36 7.41
CA THR A 70 -13.16 5.55 7.20
C THR A 70 -12.40 6.83 7.48
N GLU A 71 -11.66 6.89 8.60
CA GLU A 71 -10.81 8.02 8.93
C GLU A 71 -9.72 8.24 7.87
N MET A 72 -9.07 7.17 7.42
CA MET A 72 -8.02 7.22 6.41
C MET A 72 -8.54 7.78 5.08
N VAL A 73 -9.69 7.26 4.60
CA VAL A 73 -10.33 7.72 3.35
C VAL A 73 -10.80 9.16 3.50
N ASN A 74 -11.43 9.54 4.61
CA ASN A 74 -11.89 10.91 4.84
C ASN A 74 -10.75 11.93 4.75
N LYS A 75 -9.57 11.63 5.32
CA LYS A 75 -8.36 12.48 5.21
C LYS A 75 -7.87 12.64 3.77
N LEU A 76 -7.99 11.61 2.95
CA LEU A 76 -7.58 11.66 1.54
C LEU A 76 -8.63 12.34 0.64
N VAL A 77 -9.92 12.22 0.99
CA VAL A 77 -11.01 12.95 0.32
C VAL A 77 -10.92 14.45 0.61
N SER A 78 -10.67 14.86 1.85
CA SER A 78 -10.50 16.28 2.19
C SER A 78 -9.27 16.93 1.54
N ALA A 79 -8.28 16.10 1.18
CA ALA A 79 -7.12 16.48 0.39
C ALA A 79 -7.35 16.42 -1.14
N ASN A 80 -8.56 16.11 -1.60
CA ASN A 80 -8.94 15.95 -3.01
C ASN A 80 -8.13 14.87 -3.76
N ILE A 81 -7.64 13.86 -3.02
CA ILE A 81 -6.87 12.73 -3.56
C ILE A 81 -7.79 11.58 -3.94
N LEU A 82 -8.78 11.32 -3.09
CA LEU A 82 -9.81 10.32 -3.31
C LEU A 82 -11.17 10.99 -3.44
N THR A 83 -12.08 10.28 -4.08
CA THR A 83 -13.52 10.55 -4.01
C THR A 83 -14.26 9.26 -3.68
N ARG A 84 -15.50 9.41 -3.22
CA ARG A 84 -16.39 8.29 -2.90
C ARG A 84 -17.75 8.49 -3.51
N GLU A 85 -18.36 7.39 -3.92
CA GLU A 85 -19.66 7.37 -4.58
C GLU A 85 -20.48 6.20 -4.05
N HIS A 86 -21.76 6.46 -3.76
CA HIS A 86 -22.69 5.38 -3.41
C HIS A 86 -23.05 4.62 -4.68
N ASP A 87 -23.11 3.29 -4.60
CA ASP A 87 -23.56 2.48 -5.72
C ASP A 87 -25.03 2.81 -6.05
N GLU A 88 -25.34 2.91 -7.34
CA GLU A 88 -26.68 3.25 -7.81
C GLU A 88 -27.72 2.19 -7.46
N LYS A 89 -27.31 0.91 -7.39
CA LYS A 89 -28.19 -0.23 -7.13
C LYS A 89 -28.32 -0.51 -5.63
N ASP A 90 -27.24 -0.30 -4.88
CA ASP A 90 -27.23 -0.49 -3.43
C ASP A 90 -26.49 0.66 -2.72
N ARG A 91 -27.24 1.62 -2.18
CA ARG A 91 -26.68 2.77 -1.45
C ARG A 91 -25.83 2.39 -0.23
N ARG A 92 -25.91 1.15 0.27
CA ARG A 92 -25.03 0.66 1.35
C ARG A 92 -23.61 0.40 0.85
N THR A 93 -23.44 0.16 -0.45
CA THR A 93 -22.13 0.03 -1.08
C THR A 93 -21.55 1.41 -1.36
N VAL A 94 -20.32 1.64 -0.87
CA VAL A 94 -19.55 2.87 -1.11
C VAL A 94 -18.30 2.50 -1.89
N TRP A 95 -18.23 3.00 -3.12
CA TRP A 95 -17.04 2.92 -3.97
C TRP A 95 -16.09 4.06 -3.66
N VAL A 96 -14.81 3.78 -3.70
CA VAL A 96 -13.73 4.75 -3.52
C VAL A 96 -12.79 4.65 -4.71
N TYR A 97 -12.36 5.79 -5.24
CA TYR A 97 -11.42 5.87 -6.36
C TYR A 97 -10.57 7.15 -6.28
N ILE A 98 -9.43 7.13 -6.98
CA ILE A 98 -8.52 8.27 -7.09
C ILE A 98 -9.17 9.33 -7.98
N THR A 99 -9.09 10.60 -7.60
CA THR A 99 -9.61 11.71 -8.41
C THR A 99 -8.76 11.91 -9.66
N LYS A 100 -9.36 12.47 -10.73
CA LYS A 100 -8.62 12.82 -11.95
C LYS A 100 -7.48 13.79 -11.66
N GLU A 101 -7.68 14.72 -10.73
CA GLU A 101 -6.68 15.70 -10.30
C GLU A 101 -5.48 15.07 -9.61
N ALA A 102 -5.69 13.98 -8.88
CA ALA A 102 -4.63 13.31 -8.13
C ALA A 102 -3.96 12.18 -8.91
N GLU A 103 -4.61 11.63 -9.94
CA GLU A 103 -4.14 10.46 -10.69
C GLU A 103 -2.69 10.61 -11.16
N LYS A 104 -2.36 11.68 -11.91
CA LYS A 104 -0.99 11.92 -12.38
C LYS A 104 0.04 11.91 -11.24
N LYS A 105 -0.33 12.46 -10.09
CA LYS A 105 0.60 12.55 -8.95
C LYS A 105 0.72 11.25 -8.19
N VAL A 106 -0.38 10.50 -8.03
CA VAL A 106 -0.35 9.15 -7.48
C VAL A 106 0.55 8.26 -8.35
N ASN A 107 0.43 8.36 -9.67
CA ASN A 107 1.24 7.58 -10.62
C ASN A 107 2.73 7.86 -10.45
N LEU A 108 3.12 9.15 -10.51
CA LEU A 108 4.52 9.56 -10.30
C LEU A 108 5.07 9.04 -8.98
N HIS A 109 4.27 9.08 -7.93
CA HIS A 109 4.69 8.67 -6.61
C HIS A 109 4.84 7.14 -6.48
N ILE A 110 3.97 6.37 -7.14
CA ILE A 110 4.09 4.91 -7.25
C ILE A 110 5.32 4.54 -8.09
N GLU A 111 5.58 5.24 -9.18
CA GLU A 111 6.78 5.05 -10.01
C GLU A 111 8.07 5.32 -9.22
N GLU A 112 8.12 6.42 -8.47
CA GLU A 112 9.25 6.73 -7.58
C GLU A 112 9.45 5.63 -6.52
N ARG A 113 8.37 5.12 -5.94
CA ARG A 113 8.42 3.99 -5.00
C ARG A 113 9.01 2.74 -5.67
N ASN A 114 8.50 2.38 -6.85
CA ASN A 114 8.96 1.21 -7.59
C ASN A 114 10.43 1.35 -8.00
N LYS A 115 10.86 2.55 -8.42
CA LYS A 115 12.27 2.84 -8.71
C LYS A 115 13.14 2.65 -7.47
N ARG A 116 12.73 3.13 -6.30
CA ARG A 116 13.48 2.93 -5.05
C ARG A 116 13.62 1.47 -4.67
N ILE A 117 12.55 0.69 -4.81
CA ILE A 117 12.59 -0.76 -4.57
C ILE A 117 13.54 -1.42 -5.57
N SER A 118 13.48 -1.03 -6.84
CA SER A 118 14.39 -1.52 -7.89
C SER A 118 15.86 -1.24 -7.54
N GLU A 119 16.20 -0.03 -7.11
CA GLU A 119 17.56 0.32 -6.67
C GLU A 119 18.04 -0.55 -5.50
N LEU A 120 17.16 -0.87 -4.53
CA LEU A 120 17.52 -1.71 -3.38
C LEU A 120 17.91 -3.14 -3.78
N ILE A 121 17.27 -3.69 -4.81
CA ILE A 121 17.51 -5.07 -5.26
C ILE A 121 18.55 -5.16 -6.39
N LYS A 122 19.17 -4.04 -6.79
CA LYS A 122 20.24 -4.03 -7.81
C LYS A 122 21.50 -4.77 -7.37
N CYS A 123 21.73 -4.92 -6.07
CA CYS A 123 22.85 -5.69 -5.54
C CYS A 123 22.73 -7.21 -5.79
N LEU A 124 21.56 -7.70 -6.20
CA LEU A 124 21.30 -9.11 -6.44
C LEU A 124 21.60 -9.50 -7.89
N THR A 125 22.24 -10.65 -8.06
CA THR A 125 22.36 -11.35 -9.35
C THR A 125 21.00 -11.82 -9.87
N SER A 126 20.92 -12.23 -11.13
CA SER A 126 19.68 -12.78 -11.70
C SER A 126 19.20 -14.01 -10.94
N GLN A 127 20.11 -14.93 -10.59
CA GLN A 127 19.77 -16.13 -9.84
C GLN A 127 19.24 -15.81 -8.43
N GLU A 128 19.83 -14.85 -7.73
CA GLU A 128 19.35 -14.42 -6.41
C GLU A 128 17.97 -13.75 -6.49
N LYS A 129 17.68 -13.03 -7.58
CA LYS A 129 16.35 -12.44 -7.81
C LYS A 129 15.30 -13.53 -8.00
N ASP A 130 15.59 -14.58 -8.77
CA ASP A 130 14.69 -15.71 -8.96
C ASP A 130 14.40 -16.41 -7.63
N GLN A 131 15.44 -16.68 -6.83
CA GLN A 131 15.30 -17.24 -5.49
C GLN A 131 14.46 -16.34 -4.57
N LEU A 132 14.67 -15.02 -4.61
CA LEU A 132 13.91 -14.06 -3.82
C LEU A 132 12.43 -14.05 -4.23
N ILE A 133 12.14 -14.09 -5.54
CA ILE A 133 10.77 -14.17 -6.06
C ILE A 133 10.06 -15.41 -5.52
N ASP A 134 10.71 -16.57 -5.56
CA ASP A 134 10.14 -17.82 -5.05
C ASP A 134 9.85 -17.76 -3.55
N ILE A 135 10.79 -17.24 -2.76
CA ILE A 135 10.64 -17.10 -1.31
C ILE A 135 9.51 -16.12 -0.96
N LEU A 136 9.49 -14.95 -1.58
CA LEU A 136 8.45 -13.95 -1.36
C LEU A 136 7.07 -14.46 -1.79
N THR A 137 6.98 -15.21 -2.88
CA THR A 137 5.72 -15.83 -3.34
C THR A 137 5.20 -16.85 -2.33
N LYS A 138 6.07 -17.69 -1.77
CA LYS A 138 5.68 -18.63 -0.70
C LYS A 138 5.13 -17.91 0.53
N ILE A 139 5.78 -16.81 0.94
CA ILE A 139 5.33 -15.99 2.07
C ILE A 139 3.99 -15.31 1.77
N LYS A 140 3.85 -14.69 0.59
CA LYS A 140 2.61 -14.05 0.11
C LYS A 140 1.43 -15.03 0.18
N ASN A 141 1.60 -16.23 -0.39
CA ASN A 141 0.54 -17.25 -0.43
C ASN A 141 0.16 -17.73 0.98
N LYS A 142 1.12 -17.77 1.92
CA LYS A 142 0.82 -18.09 3.33
C LYS A 142 -0.01 -16.99 3.99
N PHE A 143 0.29 -15.72 3.72
CA PHE A 143 -0.50 -14.58 4.23
C PHE A 143 -1.95 -14.60 3.71
N GLU A 144 -2.15 -14.87 2.41
CA GLU A 144 -3.49 -14.96 1.82
C GLU A 144 -4.34 -16.03 2.50
N ARG A 145 -3.76 -17.23 2.72
CA ARG A 145 -4.43 -18.32 3.45
C ARG A 145 -4.73 -17.99 4.91
N MET A 146 -3.91 -17.16 5.57
CA MET A 146 -4.20 -16.74 6.95
C MET A 146 -5.42 -15.80 7.01
N LYS A 147 -5.56 -14.89 6.03
CA LYS A 147 -6.70 -13.97 5.93
C LYS A 147 -8.05 -14.63 5.58
N GLU A 148 -8.02 -15.87 5.08
CA GLU A 148 -9.24 -16.66 4.77
C GLU A 148 -9.77 -17.42 5.97
N ASN A 149 -8.95 -17.62 7.01
CA ASN A 149 -9.28 -18.38 8.21
C ASN A 149 -9.61 -17.49 9.43
N GLU A 150 -9.67 -16.17 9.24
CA GLU A 150 -10.11 -15.14 10.20
C GLU A 150 -11.46 -14.55 9.78
#